data_AF-A0A101WD29-F1
#
_entry.id   AF-A0A101WD29-F1
#
_cell.length_a   1.000
_cell.length_b   1.000
_cell.length_c   1.000
_cell.angle_alpha   90.00
_cell.angle_beta   90.00
_cell.angle_gamma   90.00
#
_symmetry.space_group_name_H-M   'P 1'
#
loop_
_entity.id
_entity.type
_entity.pdbx_description
1 polymer ?
#
loop_
_entity_poly.entity_id
_entity_poly.type
_entity_poly.pdbx_seq_one_letter_code
_entity_poly.pdbx_strand_id
1 'polypeptide(L)'
;MKGDEVMPFHPADTTNLYEGLNKELLVDQLWYRVHYFQQKSLERDSNRRLESLSPEVKLNAMSRTFIDNRLKQRQVALLLGLQHTHTLAVVNGKLNGKLLHGLGGAHVRETSLTLHPLYGIPYLPAASIKGVVRNWAIQAIFNGQEKELKNGNDSTQEKKDRRAISADLFGNEEQAGEVEFFDAFVDCGFALKPDVLTVHFPNYYRGSSLPGDNQDPNPINFYAINCQSVQFTVGIRQNARLKSGYTANELLELAVAWLEKALTELGIGSKSSSGYGYFTDFEDVTAQTRHEANMDLPAKPSGIGKVNRVESKVPVKAEPPANFTPAQKLVFEIQHFTEADLLRSKDKSFFDKVVEVGEQGNKEPVLALKIFWEKNGAWKADNKKQKLKIERIKEVLGGQ
;
A
#
# COMPACT_ATOMS: atom_id res chain seq x y z
N MET A 1 19.97 1.58 -38.08
CA MET A 1 19.73 2.49 -36.95
C MET A 1 18.37 2.12 -36.37
N LYS A 2 18.36 1.34 -35.29
CA LYS A 2 17.13 1.04 -34.55
C LYS A 2 16.82 2.29 -33.75
N GLY A 3 15.70 2.94 -34.04
CA GLY A 3 15.25 4.11 -33.29
C GLY A 3 15.00 3.71 -31.83
N ASP A 4 15.48 4.55 -30.92
CA ASP A 4 15.16 4.50 -29.50
C ASP A 4 13.64 4.71 -29.35
N GLU A 5 12.88 3.62 -29.37
CA GLU A 5 11.49 3.63 -28.90
C GLU A 5 11.53 3.83 -27.39
N VAL A 6 11.42 5.09 -26.97
CA VAL A 6 11.10 5.47 -25.59
C VAL A 6 9.87 4.66 -25.18
N MET A 7 10.06 3.65 -24.32
CA MET A 7 8.98 2.80 -23.82
C MET A 7 7.94 3.68 -23.11
N PRO A 8 6.76 3.94 -23.71
CA PRO A 8 5.85 5.00 -23.29
C PRO A 8 5.06 4.66 -22.02
N PHE A 9 5.33 3.50 -21.43
CA PHE A 9 4.61 3.04 -20.26
C PHE A 9 5.00 3.88 -19.05
N HIS A 10 6.28 4.20 -18.91
CA HIS A 10 6.88 4.63 -17.65
C HIS A 10 6.86 6.14 -17.42
N PRO A 11 6.68 6.60 -16.15
CA PRO A 11 7.01 7.97 -15.78
C PRO A 11 8.43 8.32 -16.23
N ALA A 12 8.59 9.47 -16.89
CA ALA A 12 9.84 9.84 -17.56
C ALA A 12 11.04 9.88 -16.59
N ASP A 13 10.80 10.28 -15.34
CA ASP A 13 11.78 10.25 -14.26
C ASP A 13 12.25 8.82 -13.92
N THR A 14 11.31 7.88 -13.84
CA THR A 14 11.62 6.47 -13.62
C THR A 14 12.39 5.93 -14.82
N THR A 15 11.98 6.27 -16.05
CA THR A 15 12.67 5.90 -17.29
C THR A 15 14.12 6.33 -17.32
N ASN A 16 14.36 7.60 -17.01
CA ASN A 16 15.70 8.16 -16.96
C ASN A 16 16.60 7.45 -15.92
N LEU A 17 16.02 6.94 -14.82
CA LEU A 17 16.79 6.23 -13.79
C LEU A 17 17.27 4.84 -14.22
N TYR A 18 16.55 4.16 -15.13
CA TYR A 18 16.90 2.79 -15.54
C TYR A 18 17.32 2.67 -17.01
N GLU A 19 17.29 3.74 -17.79
CA GLU A 19 17.73 3.75 -19.17
C GLU A 19 19.21 3.33 -19.27
N GLY A 20 19.50 2.35 -20.14
CA GLY A 20 20.85 1.78 -20.28
C GLY A 20 21.29 0.84 -19.15
N LEU A 21 20.50 0.64 -18.08
CA LEU A 21 20.81 -0.32 -17.03
C LEU A 21 20.35 -1.73 -17.41
N ASN A 22 21.12 -2.74 -16.98
CA ASN A 22 20.64 -4.11 -16.98
C ASN A 22 19.56 -4.25 -15.88
N LYS A 23 18.28 -4.18 -16.27
CA LYS A 23 17.12 -4.20 -15.38
C LYS A 23 17.05 -5.45 -14.50
N GLU A 24 17.54 -6.60 -15.00
CA GLU A 24 17.53 -7.85 -14.23
C GLU A 24 18.59 -7.87 -13.13
N LEU A 25 19.73 -7.22 -13.37
CA LEU A 25 20.88 -7.21 -12.45
C LEU A 25 20.91 -6.00 -11.51
N LEU A 26 20.37 -4.86 -11.93
CA LEU A 26 20.56 -3.58 -11.25
C LEU A 26 19.30 -3.01 -10.59
N VAL A 27 18.10 -3.51 -10.92
CA VAL A 27 16.86 -3.05 -10.29
C VAL A 27 16.32 -4.11 -9.33
N ASP A 28 16.63 -3.99 -8.05
CA ASP A 28 16.23 -4.99 -7.06
C ASP A 28 14.80 -4.81 -6.53
N GLN A 29 14.10 -3.73 -6.92
CA GLN A 29 12.72 -3.51 -6.53
C GLN A 29 11.79 -4.44 -7.33
N LEU A 30 11.40 -5.57 -6.73
CA LEU A 30 10.66 -6.59 -7.47
C LEU A 30 9.26 -6.14 -7.89
N TRP A 31 8.68 -5.13 -7.23
CA TRP A 31 7.42 -4.54 -7.68
C TRP A 31 7.53 -4.04 -9.13
N TYR A 32 8.59 -3.29 -9.47
CA TYR A 32 8.83 -2.87 -10.85
C TYR A 32 9.20 -4.04 -11.74
N ARG A 33 10.05 -4.96 -11.29
CA ARG A 33 10.42 -6.12 -12.13
C ARG A 33 9.22 -6.95 -12.51
N VAL A 34 8.36 -7.30 -11.55
CA VAL A 34 7.24 -8.22 -11.74
C VAL A 34 6.04 -7.54 -12.38
N HIS A 35 5.72 -6.30 -12.01
CA HIS A 35 4.52 -5.63 -12.53
C HIS A 35 4.76 -4.80 -13.77
N TYR A 36 6.01 -4.37 -13.96
CA TYR A 36 6.31 -3.29 -14.89
C TYR A 36 7.21 -3.74 -16.03
N PHE A 37 8.40 -4.28 -15.73
CA PHE A 37 9.40 -4.64 -16.74
C PHE A 37 9.08 -5.96 -17.47
N GLN A 38 7.80 -6.19 -17.74
CA GLN A 38 7.29 -7.41 -18.37
C GLN A 38 6.85 -7.20 -19.83
N GLN A 39 6.68 -5.96 -20.28
CA GLN A 39 6.19 -5.62 -21.62
C GLN A 39 7.31 -5.03 -22.47
N LYS A 40 7.52 -5.57 -23.68
CA LYS A 40 8.54 -5.12 -24.64
C LYS A 40 7.98 -4.53 -25.94
N SER A 41 6.69 -4.72 -26.22
CA SER A 41 6.02 -4.13 -27.39
C SER A 41 4.53 -3.85 -27.11
N LEU A 42 3.83 -3.22 -28.06
CA LEU A 42 2.38 -2.96 -28.02
C LEU A 42 1.57 -4.00 -28.81
N GLU A 43 2.18 -5.11 -29.21
CA GLU A 43 1.51 -6.14 -30.01
C GLU A 43 0.35 -6.81 -29.26
N ARG A 44 -0.63 -7.34 -30.00
CA ARG A 44 -1.76 -8.08 -29.41
C ARG A 44 -1.36 -9.46 -28.90
N ASP A 45 -0.41 -10.11 -29.57
CA ASP A 45 0.05 -11.45 -29.21
C ASP A 45 0.89 -11.39 -27.93
N SER A 46 0.46 -12.10 -26.89
CA SER A 46 1.12 -12.12 -25.59
C SER A 46 2.58 -12.59 -25.64
N ASN A 47 2.93 -13.55 -26.52
CA ASN A 47 4.28 -14.09 -26.65
C ASN A 47 5.26 -13.09 -27.26
N ARG A 48 4.74 -12.19 -28.11
CA ARG A 48 5.53 -11.13 -28.75
C ARG A 48 5.52 -9.84 -27.94
N ARG A 49 4.44 -9.60 -27.20
CA ARG A 49 4.25 -8.44 -26.31
C ARG A 49 5.09 -8.51 -25.05
N LEU A 50 5.25 -9.71 -24.48
CA LEU A 50 5.81 -9.90 -23.16
C LEU A 50 7.24 -10.44 -23.19
N GLU A 51 8.00 -10.13 -22.15
CA GLU A 51 9.29 -10.77 -21.89
C GLU A 51 9.11 -12.24 -21.52
N SER A 52 10.16 -13.05 -21.62
CA SER A 52 10.13 -14.39 -21.02
C SER A 52 10.33 -14.27 -19.50
N LEU A 53 9.68 -15.13 -18.72
CA LEU A 53 9.91 -15.13 -17.28
C LEU A 53 11.30 -15.70 -16.97
N SER A 54 12.07 -14.98 -16.16
CA SER A 54 13.34 -15.48 -15.65
C SER A 54 13.08 -16.72 -14.78
N PRO A 55 13.96 -17.76 -14.79
CA PRO A 55 13.74 -19.00 -14.04
C PRO A 55 13.59 -18.82 -12.52
N GLU A 56 14.21 -17.77 -11.99
CA GLU A 56 14.15 -17.42 -10.58
C GLU A 56 14.36 -15.91 -10.43
N VAL A 57 13.55 -15.25 -9.61
CA VAL A 57 13.73 -13.86 -9.22
C VAL A 57 13.87 -13.77 -7.70
N LYS A 58 14.97 -13.20 -7.24
CA LYS A 58 15.30 -13.00 -5.82
C LYS A 58 15.94 -11.64 -5.60
N LEU A 59 15.97 -11.20 -4.35
CA LEU A 59 16.75 -10.03 -3.94
C LEU A 59 18.25 -10.35 -4.02
N ASN A 60 19.06 -9.36 -4.39
CA ASN A 60 20.51 -9.46 -4.25
C ASN A 60 20.91 -9.41 -2.76
N ALA A 61 22.17 -9.77 -2.45
CA ALA A 61 22.63 -9.89 -1.06
C ALA A 61 22.52 -8.57 -0.27
N MET A 62 22.79 -7.43 -0.90
CA MET A 62 22.70 -6.12 -0.24
C MET A 62 21.25 -5.74 0.04
N SER A 63 20.37 -5.85 -0.96
CA SER A 63 18.95 -5.55 -0.81
C SER A 63 18.28 -6.49 0.19
N ARG A 64 18.63 -7.79 0.15
CA ARG A 64 18.15 -8.78 1.12
C ARG A 64 18.50 -8.35 2.54
N THR A 65 19.75 -7.99 2.78
CA THR A 65 20.22 -7.54 4.11
C THR A 65 19.52 -6.24 4.53
N PHE A 66 19.38 -5.29 3.61
CA PHE A 66 18.70 -4.03 3.89
C PHE A 66 17.23 -4.23 4.25
N ILE A 67 16.49 -4.99 3.44
CA ILE A 67 15.07 -5.24 3.65
C ILE A 67 14.85 -6.07 4.92
N ASP A 68 15.67 -7.10 5.17
CA ASP A 68 15.62 -7.89 6.40
C ASP A 68 15.76 -7.00 7.65
N ASN A 69 16.74 -6.08 7.65
CA ASN A 69 16.90 -5.11 8.72
C ASN A 69 15.70 -4.17 8.87
N ARG A 70 15.06 -3.75 7.77
CA ARG A 70 13.85 -2.91 7.80
C ARG A 70 12.63 -3.64 8.32
N LEU A 71 12.45 -4.92 7.95
CA LEU A 71 11.36 -5.75 8.45
C LEU A 71 11.53 -6.01 9.95
N LYS A 72 12.75 -6.32 10.39
CA LYS A 72 13.07 -6.43 11.83
C LYS A 72 12.73 -5.14 12.57
N GLN A 73 13.20 -3.98 12.11
CA GLN A 73 12.87 -2.69 12.72
C GLN A 73 11.37 -2.41 12.77
N ARG A 74 10.63 -2.75 11.71
CA ARG A 74 9.17 -2.63 11.67
C ARG A 74 8.52 -3.52 12.73
N GLN A 75 8.95 -4.78 12.85
CA GLN A 75 8.43 -5.72 13.82
C GLN A 75 8.71 -5.25 15.26
N VAL A 76 9.92 -4.79 15.52
CA VAL A 76 10.31 -4.19 16.82
C VAL A 76 9.43 -2.98 17.14
N ALA A 77 9.24 -2.06 16.17
CA ALA A 77 8.41 -0.88 16.35
C ALA A 77 6.93 -1.25 16.64
N LEU A 78 6.40 -2.29 15.98
CA LEU A 78 5.05 -2.79 16.23
C LEU A 78 4.92 -3.35 17.66
N LEU A 79 5.81 -4.29 18.02
CA LEU A 79 5.74 -4.96 19.32
C LEU A 79 5.93 -3.97 20.48
N LEU A 80 6.95 -3.13 20.41
CA LEU A 80 7.24 -2.18 21.48
C LEU A 80 6.26 -1.01 21.52
N GLY A 81 5.74 -0.58 20.36
CA GLY A 81 4.77 0.49 20.26
C GLY A 81 3.41 0.11 20.87
N LEU A 82 3.04 -1.17 20.82
CA LEU A 82 1.75 -1.66 21.29
C LEU A 82 1.80 -2.43 22.61
N GLN A 83 2.99 -2.75 23.16
CA GLN A 83 3.13 -3.60 24.37
C GLN A 83 2.34 -3.12 25.61
N HIS A 84 2.12 -1.80 25.75
CA HIS A 84 1.42 -1.23 26.90
C HIS A 84 -0.10 -1.17 26.73
N THR A 85 -0.59 -1.39 25.51
CA THR A 85 -2.01 -1.22 25.17
C THR A 85 -2.63 -2.51 24.64
N HIS A 86 -1.82 -3.42 24.08
CA HIS A 86 -2.27 -4.65 23.46
C HIS A 86 -1.58 -5.87 24.05
N THR A 87 -2.30 -6.99 24.05
CA THR A 87 -1.69 -8.32 24.07
C THR A 87 -1.48 -8.72 22.62
N LEU A 88 -0.25 -9.15 22.28
CA LEU A 88 0.12 -9.56 20.91
C LEU A 88 0.55 -11.02 20.90
N ALA A 89 0.12 -11.77 19.88
CA ALA A 89 0.62 -13.09 19.56
C ALA A 89 1.36 -13.04 18.22
N VAL A 90 2.51 -13.72 18.14
CA VAL A 90 3.32 -13.87 16.94
C VAL A 90 3.50 -15.35 16.67
N VAL A 91 2.99 -15.81 15.53
CA VAL A 91 3.02 -17.21 15.14
C VAL A 91 3.76 -17.36 13.82
N ASN A 92 4.76 -18.23 13.80
CA ASN A 92 5.49 -18.57 12.59
C ASN A 92 4.84 -19.81 11.95
N GLY A 93 4.39 -19.71 10.71
CA GLY A 93 3.83 -20.83 9.96
C GLY A 93 4.74 -21.23 8.80
N LYS A 94 5.02 -22.52 8.63
CA LYS A 94 5.81 -23.03 7.51
C LYS A 94 4.95 -23.17 6.27
N LEU A 95 5.42 -22.66 5.14
CA LEU A 95 4.69 -22.80 3.87
C LEU A 95 4.76 -24.25 3.38
N ASN A 96 3.61 -24.85 3.09
CA ASN A 96 3.50 -26.14 2.42
C ASN A 96 3.23 -25.93 0.93
N GLY A 97 4.26 -26.10 0.10
CA GLY A 97 4.18 -25.91 -1.35
C GLY A 97 4.56 -24.49 -1.80
N LYS A 98 3.70 -23.84 -2.58
CA LYS A 98 3.92 -22.50 -3.13
C LYS A 98 2.82 -21.56 -2.69
N LEU A 99 3.15 -20.29 -2.52
CA LEU A 99 2.18 -19.25 -2.23
C LEU A 99 1.89 -18.44 -3.49
N LEU A 100 0.61 -18.24 -3.78
CA LEU A 100 0.16 -17.35 -4.83
C LEU A 100 -0.85 -16.39 -4.23
N HIS A 101 -0.59 -15.10 -4.27
CA HIS A 101 -1.52 -14.11 -3.74
C HIS A 101 -1.53 -12.88 -4.66
N GLY A 102 -2.71 -12.32 -4.90
CA GLY A 102 -2.90 -11.19 -5.82
C GLY A 102 -3.28 -11.59 -7.25
N LEU A 103 -3.53 -12.87 -7.53
CA LEU A 103 -4.00 -13.31 -8.84
C LEU A 103 -5.37 -12.69 -9.13
N GLY A 104 -5.51 -12.00 -10.27
CA GLY A 104 -6.72 -11.26 -10.65
C GLY A 104 -6.59 -9.73 -10.53
N GLY A 105 -5.50 -9.21 -9.96
CA GLY A 105 -5.16 -7.79 -10.10
C GLY A 105 -4.90 -7.42 -11.56
N ALA A 106 -5.31 -6.21 -11.97
CA ALA A 106 -5.07 -5.72 -13.32
C ALA A 106 -3.56 -5.71 -13.61
N HIS A 107 -3.13 -6.52 -14.57
CA HIS A 107 -1.73 -6.72 -14.90
C HIS A 107 -1.56 -7.12 -16.36
N VAL A 108 -0.43 -6.75 -17.00
CA VAL A 108 -0.19 -7.00 -18.44
C VAL A 108 -0.17 -8.50 -18.77
N ARG A 109 0.19 -9.33 -17.78
CA ARG A 109 0.13 -10.80 -17.88
C ARG A 109 -1.16 -11.41 -17.38
N GLU A 110 -2.11 -10.61 -16.90
CA GLU A 110 -3.34 -11.05 -16.20
C GLU A 110 -3.07 -11.82 -14.88
N THR A 111 -1.80 -12.06 -14.56
CA THR A 111 -1.32 -12.71 -13.34
C THR A 111 -0.51 -11.72 -12.51
N SER A 112 -1.18 -11.03 -11.58
CA SER A 112 -0.51 -10.17 -10.60
C SER A 112 -0.08 -10.97 -9.36
N LEU A 113 0.88 -10.42 -8.64
CA LEU A 113 1.38 -10.89 -7.36
C LEU A 113 1.30 -9.74 -6.34
N THR A 114 0.89 -10.03 -5.10
CA THR A 114 0.85 -9.01 -4.05
C THR A 114 2.27 -8.71 -3.56
N LEU A 115 2.87 -7.66 -4.11
CA LEU A 115 4.17 -7.12 -3.70
C LEU A 115 3.97 -5.78 -2.99
N HIS A 116 4.70 -5.55 -1.90
CA HIS A 116 4.65 -4.29 -1.18
C HIS A 116 5.26 -3.18 -2.05
N PRO A 117 4.52 -2.11 -2.40
CA PRO A 117 5.00 -1.12 -3.39
C PRO A 117 6.32 -0.43 -3.00
N LEU A 118 6.54 -0.23 -1.69
CA LEU A 118 7.75 0.42 -1.18
C LEU A 118 8.92 -0.55 -0.99
N TYR A 119 8.66 -1.79 -0.60
CA TYR A 119 9.73 -2.75 -0.27
C TYR A 119 10.04 -3.72 -1.40
N GLY A 120 9.14 -3.84 -2.37
CA GLY A 120 9.28 -4.75 -3.50
C GLY A 120 9.28 -6.21 -3.12
N ILE A 121 8.75 -6.57 -1.94
CA ILE A 121 8.71 -7.96 -1.47
C ILE A 121 7.28 -8.48 -1.34
N PRO A 122 7.07 -9.79 -1.41
CA PRO A 122 5.78 -10.39 -1.16
C PRO A 122 5.30 -10.16 0.27
N TYR A 123 3.99 -9.90 0.40
CA TYR A 123 3.32 -9.86 1.70
C TYR A 123 1.87 -10.33 1.57
N LEU A 124 1.31 -10.75 2.70
CA LEU A 124 -0.09 -11.09 2.87
C LEU A 124 -0.76 -9.92 3.62
N PRO A 125 -1.71 -9.22 2.99
CA PRO A 125 -2.45 -8.15 3.64
C PRO A 125 -3.25 -8.67 4.84
N ALA A 126 -3.29 -7.87 5.90
CA ALA A 126 -4.10 -8.11 7.10
C ALA A 126 -5.56 -8.44 6.78
N ALA A 127 -6.13 -7.76 5.78
CA ALA A 127 -7.50 -8.01 5.34
C ALA A 127 -7.69 -9.41 4.74
N SER A 128 -6.71 -9.93 3.99
CA SER A 128 -6.76 -11.28 3.44
C SER A 128 -6.63 -12.32 4.54
N ILE A 129 -5.78 -12.07 5.53
CA ILE A 129 -5.62 -12.93 6.71
C ILE A 129 -6.93 -12.95 7.51
N LYS A 130 -7.46 -11.78 7.91
CA LYS A 130 -8.75 -11.69 8.59
C LYS A 130 -9.88 -12.37 7.80
N GLY A 131 -9.88 -12.19 6.47
CA GLY A 131 -10.87 -12.78 5.58
C GLY A 131 -10.84 -14.31 5.55
N VAL A 132 -9.66 -14.93 5.45
CA VAL A 132 -9.56 -16.40 5.45
C VAL A 132 -9.95 -16.99 6.81
N VAL A 133 -9.56 -16.35 7.90
CA VAL A 133 -9.90 -16.78 9.26
C VAL A 133 -11.41 -16.67 9.51
N ARG A 134 -12.04 -15.58 9.03
CA ARG A 134 -13.50 -15.43 9.07
C ARG A 134 -14.20 -16.48 8.22
N ASN A 135 -13.70 -16.75 7.01
CA ASN A 135 -14.29 -17.78 6.15
C ASN A 135 -14.20 -19.16 6.79
N TRP A 136 -13.06 -19.51 7.39
CA TRP A 136 -12.92 -20.76 8.13
C TRP A 136 -13.93 -20.87 9.27
N ALA A 137 -14.10 -19.82 10.07
CA ALA A 137 -15.11 -19.80 11.13
C ALA A 137 -16.53 -20.02 10.57
N ILE A 138 -16.88 -19.38 9.45
CA ILE A 138 -18.17 -19.59 8.76
C ILE A 138 -18.35 -21.06 8.38
N GLN A 139 -17.33 -21.70 7.79
CA GLN A 139 -17.42 -23.09 7.37
C GLN A 139 -17.49 -24.05 8.56
N ALA A 140 -16.57 -23.92 9.52
CA ALA A 140 -16.39 -24.87 10.62
C ALA A 140 -17.43 -24.70 11.74
N ILE A 141 -17.88 -23.48 12.03
CA ILE A 141 -18.70 -23.18 13.21
C ILE A 141 -20.16 -22.93 12.81
N PHE A 142 -20.39 -22.40 11.60
CA PHE A 142 -21.72 -22.02 11.10
C PHE A 142 -22.15 -22.85 9.88
N ASN A 143 -21.49 -23.98 9.60
CA ASN A 143 -21.83 -24.89 8.50
C ASN A 143 -21.96 -24.19 7.13
N GLY A 144 -21.11 -23.19 6.88
CA GLY A 144 -21.13 -22.39 5.64
C GLY A 144 -22.24 -21.34 5.57
N GLN A 145 -23.06 -21.18 6.60
CA GLN A 145 -24.21 -20.28 6.61
C GLN A 145 -23.85 -18.90 7.15
N GLU A 146 -23.32 -18.03 6.28
CA GLU A 146 -22.93 -16.66 6.69
C GLU A 146 -24.09 -15.85 7.30
N LYS A 147 -25.34 -16.14 6.90
CA LYS A 147 -26.52 -15.48 7.46
C LYS A 147 -26.67 -15.69 8.97
N GLU A 148 -26.16 -16.79 9.52
CA GLU A 148 -26.18 -17.05 10.96
C GLU A 148 -25.27 -16.08 11.74
N LEU A 149 -24.27 -15.45 11.10
CA LEU A 149 -23.53 -14.36 11.74
C LEU A 149 -24.37 -13.07 11.86
N LYS A 150 -25.30 -12.85 10.92
CA LYS A 150 -26.06 -11.61 10.81
C LYS A 150 -27.37 -11.62 11.58
N ASN A 151 -28.11 -12.73 11.55
CA ASN A 151 -29.47 -12.80 12.09
C ASN A 151 -29.49 -13.16 13.57
N GLY A 152 -30.08 -12.29 14.41
CA GLY A 152 -30.14 -12.45 15.87
C GLY A 152 -31.32 -13.26 16.41
N ASN A 153 -32.09 -13.94 15.56
CA ASN A 153 -33.19 -14.80 16.00
C ASN A 153 -32.70 -16.22 16.33
N ASP A 154 -31.58 -16.31 17.06
CA ASP A 154 -31.00 -17.57 17.49
C ASP A 154 -31.85 -18.20 18.60
N SER A 155 -32.38 -19.39 18.34
CA SER A 155 -33.26 -20.13 19.26
C SER A 155 -32.53 -20.77 20.44
N THR A 156 -31.20 -20.94 20.35
CA THR A 156 -30.38 -21.66 21.34
C THR A 156 -29.26 -20.78 21.90
N GLN A 157 -28.93 -20.94 23.19
CA GLN A 157 -27.84 -20.20 23.85
C GLN A 157 -26.49 -20.39 23.15
N GLU A 158 -26.18 -21.62 22.72
CA GLU A 158 -24.94 -21.94 22.03
C GLU A 158 -24.70 -21.12 20.75
N LYS A 159 -25.75 -20.91 19.95
CA LYS A 159 -25.67 -20.07 18.74
C LYS A 159 -25.40 -18.60 19.09
N LYS A 160 -26.02 -18.09 20.16
CA LYS A 160 -25.77 -16.73 20.67
C LYS A 160 -24.32 -16.56 21.09
N ASP A 161 -23.76 -17.55 21.79
CA ASP A 161 -22.37 -17.50 22.25
C ASP A 161 -21.39 -17.52 21.06
N ARG A 162 -21.60 -18.42 20.09
CA ARG A 162 -20.81 -18.47 18.84
C ARG A 162 -20.87 -17.15 18.08
N ARG A 163 -22.05 -16.53 17.99
CA ARG A 163 -22.24 -15.23 17.33
C ARG A 163 -21.56 -14.11 18.09
N ALA A 164 -21.64 -14.09 19.42
CA ALA A 164 -20.95 -13.10 20.26
C ALA A 164 -19.43 -13.19 20.10
N ILE A 165 -18.86 -14.39 20.13
CA ILE A 165 -17.42 -14.63 19.89
C ILE A 165 -17.02 -14.12 18.50
N SER A 166 -17.77 -14.50 17.45
CA SER A 166 -17.47 -14.06 16.09
C SER A 166 -17.59 -12.55 15.92
N ALA A 167 -18.54 -11.92 16.61
CA ALA A 167 -18.73 -10.47 16.57
C ALA A 167 -17.62 -9.74 17.33
N ASP A 168 -17.16 -10.27 18.46
CA ASP A 168 -16.02 -9.71 19.22
C ASP A 168 -14.72 -9.82 18.41
N LEU A 169 -14.51 -10.94 17.69
CA LEU A 169 -13.29 -11.17 16.92
C LEU A 169 -13.26 -10.35 15.61
N PHE A 170 -14.30 -10.46 14.78
CA PHE A 170 -14.30 -9.87 13.43
C PHE A 170 -15.05 -8.54 13.33
N GLY A 171 -15.95 -8.25 14.26
CA GLY A 171 -16.93 -7.18 14.14
C GLY A 171 -18.17 -7.58 13.32
N ASN A 172 -19.15 -6.70 13.31
CA ASN A 172 -20.35 -6.77 12.47
C ASN A 172 -20.79 -5.35 12.07
N GLU A 173 -22.00 -5.19 11.53
CA GLU A 173 -22.52 -3.89 11.09
C GLU A 173 -22.81 -2.92 12.26
N GLU A 174 -22.91 -3.43 13.50
CA GLU A 174 -23.23 -2.67 14.72
C GLU A 174 -22.02 -2.48 15.66
N GLN A 175 -20.97 -3.29 15.55
CA GLN A 175 -19.78 -3.22 16.40
C GLN A 175 -18.48 -3.50 15.64
N ALA A 176 -17.41 -2.81 16.02
CA ALA A 176 -16.06 -3.13 15.55
C ALA A 176 -15.59 -4.46 16.15
N GLY A 177 -14.70 -5.16 15.43
CA GLY A 177 -13.98 -6.30 15.99
C GLY A 177 -12.83 -5.81 16.87
N GLU A 178 -12.58 -6.52 17.97
CA GLU A 178 -11.56 -6.22 18.96
C GLU A 178 -10.20 -6.87 18.64
N VAL A 179 -10.20 -7.88 17.75
CA VAL A 179 -8.97 -8.53 17.29
C VAL A 179 -8.41 -7.85 16.03
N GLU A 180 -7.18 -7.36 16.16
CA GLU A 180 -6.41 -6.69 15.12
C GLU A 180 -5.47 -7.70 14.45
N PHE A 181 -5.65 -7.92 13.14
CA PHE A 181 -4.75 -8.70 12.30
C PHE A 181 -3.76 -7.76 11.63
N PHE A 182 -2.48 -8.15 11.57
CA PHE A 182 -1.42 -7.36 10.93
C PHE A 182 -0.98 -7.95 9.60
N ASP A 183 -0.40 -7.12 8.72
CA ASP A 183 0.21 -7.57 7.47
C ASP A 183 1.36 -8.54 7.78
N ALA A 184 1.40 -9.67 7.07
CA ALA A 184 2.45 -10.66 7.20
C ALA A 184 3.42 -10.58 6.03
N PHE A 185 4.68 -10.27 6.31
CA PHE A 185 5.73 -10.23 5.29
C PHE A 185 6.37 -11.60 5.13
N VAL A 186 6.69 -11.97 3.89
CA VAL A 186 7.41 -13.20 3.61
C VAL A 186 8.88 -13.03 3.97
N ASP A 187 9.50 -14.08 4.51
CA ASP A 187 10.93 -14.09 4.86
C ASP A 187 11.81 -13.65 3.66
N CYS A 188 12.84 -12.83 3.90
CA CYS A 188 13.70 -12.31 2.84
C CYS A 188 14.54 -13.39 2.12
N GLY A 189 14.44 -14.67 2.50
CA GLY A 189 14.99 -15.82 1.80
C GLY A 189 14.09 -16.35 0.67
N PHE A 190 12.95 -15.70 0.39
CA PHE A 190 12.05 -16.10 -0.68
C PHE A 190 12.68 -16.07 -2.09
N ALA A 191 12.07 -16.82 -2.99
CA ALA A 191 12.31 -16.76 -4.42
C ALA A 191 10.97 -16.77 -5.17
N LEU A 192 10.87 -15.94 -6.21
CA LEU A 192 9.76 -16.01 -7.16
C LEU A 192 10.15 -16.97 -8.28
N LYS A 193 9.36 -18.03 -8.47
CA LYS A 193 9.62 -19.06 -9.48
C LYS A 193 8.48 -19.10 -10.48
N PRO A 194 8.76 -19.21 -11.80
CA PRO A 194 7.74 -19.45 -12.79
C PRO A 194 6.94 -20.72 -12.47
N ASP A 195 5.65 -20.64 -12.71
CA ASP A 195 4.72 -21.76 -12.77
C ASP A 195 3.78 -21.57 -13.95
N VAL A 196 3.07 -22.63 -14.32
CA VAL A 196 2.22 -22.65 -15.52
C VAL A 196 0.79 -23.01 -15.17
N LEU A 197 -0.14 -22.23 -15.71
CA LEU A 197 -1.56 -22.57 -15.71
C LEU A 197 -2.02 -22.81 -17.13
N THR A 198 -2.57 -23.99 -17.40
CA THR A 198 -3.06 -24.35 -18.74
C THR A 198 -4.58 -24.41 -18.74
N VAL A 199 -5.22 -23.56 -19.56
CA VAL A 199 -6.67 -23.62 -19.76
C VAL A 199 -6.99 -24.62 -20.86
N HIS A 200 -7.72 -25.69 -20.54
CA HIS A 200 -8.08 -26.76 -21.48
C HIS A 200 -9.29 -26.44 -22.37
N PHE A 201 -10.23 -25.61 -21.90
CA PHE A 201 -11.46 -25.29 -22.64
C PHE A 201 -11.68 -23.77 -22.81
N PRO A 202 -10.74 -23.04 -23.45
CA PRO A 202 -10.82 -21.58 -23.54
C PRO A 202 -12.10 -21.09 -24.24
N ASN A 203 -12.59 -21.81 -25.26
CA ASN A 203 -13.82 -21.42 -25.98
C ASN A 203 -15.09 -21.68 -25.18
N TYR A 204 -15.10 -22.69 -24.31
CA TYR A 204 -16.23 -22.95 -23.41
C TYR A 204 -16.39 -21.83 -22.39
N TYR A 205 -15.30 -21.43 -21.73
CA TYR A 205 -15.32 -20.34 -20.76
C TYR A 205 -15.66 -18.97 -21.38
N ARG A 206 -15.46 -18.81 -22.70
CA ARG A 206 -15.88 -17.62 -23.46
C ARG A 206 -17.33 -17.70 -23.97
N GLY A 207 -18.04 -18.81 -23.71
CA GLY A 207 -19.41 -19.04 -24.17
C GLY A 207 -19.54 -19.27 -25.67
N SER A 208 -18.45 -19.55 -26.39
CA SER A 208 -18.46 -19.70 -27.84
C SER A 208 -18.67 -21.14 -28.32
N SER A 209 -18.47 -22.15 -27.47
CA SER A 209 -18.68 -23.56 -27.81
C SER A 209 -18.92 -24.43 -26.57
N LEU A 210 -19.41 -25.66 -26.77
CA LEU A 210 -19.47 -26.68 -25.73
C LEU A 210 -18.05 -27.15 -25.33
N PRO A 211 -17.85 -27.69 -24.11
CA PRO A 211 -16.54 -28.19 -23.71
C PRO A 211 -16.20 -29.42 -24.55
N GLY A 212 -15.15 -29.31 -25.37
CA GLY A 212 -14.66 -30.37 -26.23
C GLY A 212 -13.13 -30.45 -26.13
N ASP A 213 -12.61 -31.68 -26.10
CA ASP A 213 -11.18 -32.00 -25.91
C ASP A 213 -10.36 -31.87 -27.21
N ASN A 214 -10.77 -30.93 -28.07
CA ASN A 214 -10.25 -30.68 -29.41
C ASN A 214 -9.65 -29.27 -29.54
N GLN A 215 -9.32 -28.66 -28.40
CA GLN A 215 -8.76 -27.32 -28.32
C GLN A 215 -7.29 -27.38 -27.89
N ASP A 216 -6.46 -26.54 -28.50
CA ASP A 216 -5.07 -26.43 -28.09
C ASP A 216 -4.96 -25.84 -26.68
N PRO A 217 -4.12 -26.42 -25.80
CA PRO A 217 -3.86 -25.84 -24.49
C PRO A 217 -3.23 -24.46 -24.64
N ASN A 218 -3.65 -23.51 -23.81
CA ASN A 218 -3.04 -22.18 -23.74
C ASN A 218 -2.29 -22.00 -22.41
N PRO A 219 -0.95 -22.22 -22.37
CA PRO A 219 -0.15 -22.08 -21.16
C PRO A 219 0.03 -20.60 -20.78
N ILE A 220 -0.30 -20.27 -19.54
CA ILE A 220 -0.12 -18.95 -18.95
C ILE A 220 0.95 -19.08 -17.87
N ASN A 221 2.11 -18.46 -18.13
CA ASN A 221 3.22 -18.43 -17.18
C ASN A 221 3.06 -17.29 -16.17
N PHE A 222 3.24 -17.59 -14.90
CA PHE A 222 3.18 -16.62 -13.80
C PHE A 222 4.24 -16.91 -12.74
N TYR A 223 4.54 -15.93 -11.87
CA TYR A 223 5.41 -16.14 -10.72
C TYR A 223 4.61 -16.61 -9.51
N ALA A 224 5.08 -17.67 -8.86
CA ALA A 224 4.66 -18.11 -7.54
C ALA A 224 5.75 -17.82 -6.51
N ILE A 225 5.35 -17.52 -5.28
CA ILE A 225 6.25 -17.27 -4.16
C ILE A 225 6.66 -18.63 -3.56
N ASN A 226 7.96 -18.82 -3.42
CA ASN A 226 8.55 -19.92 -2.68
C ASN A 226 9.31 -19.34 -1.49
N CYS A 227 8.97 -19.76 -0.28
CA CYS A 227 9.58 -19.30 0.97
C CYS A 227 9.54 -20.42 2.00
N GLN A 228 10.26 -20.26 3.11
CA GLN A 228 10.27 -21.28 4.17
C GLN A 228 9.10 -21.08 5.12
N SER A 229 8.92 -19.86 5.60
CA SER A 229 7.88 -19.55 6.58
C SER A 229 7.39 -18.11 6.44
N VAL A 230 6.28 -17.84 7.10
CA VAL A 230 5.69 -16.50 7.23
C VAL A 230 5.31 -16.29 8.69
N GLN A 231 5.67 -15.14 9.24
CA GLN A 231 5.27 -14.75 10.58
C GLN A 231 3.97 -13.95 10.53
N PHE A 232 2.99 -14.38 11.30
CA PHE A 232 1.69 -13.75 11.46
C PHE A 232 1.62 -13.09 12.85
N THR A 233 1.21 -11.82 12.89
CA THR A 233 0.99 -11.11 14.15
C THR A 233 -0.49 -10.80 14.31
N VAL A 234 -1.03 -11.10 15.49
CA VAL A 234 -2.41 -10.81 15.90
C VAL A 234 -2.39 -10.10 17.24
N GLY A 235 -3.28 -9.12 17.43
CA GLY A 235 -3.34 -8.34 18.66
C GLY A 235 -4.75 -8.08 19.14
N ILE A 236 -4.88 -7.77 20.43
CA ILE A 236 -6.12 -7.31 21.05
C ILE A 236 -5.79 -6.29 22.13
N ARG A 237 -6.63 -5.28 22.30
CA ARG A 237 -6.48 -4.29 23.37
C ARG A 237 -6.67 -4.95 24.72
N GLN A 238 -5.78 -4.64 25.67
CA GLN A 238 -5.82 -5.23 27.02
C GLN A 238 -7.12 -4.88 27.78
N ASN A 239 -7.75 -3.75 27.43
CA ASN A 239 -9.00 -3.28 28.01
C ASN A 239 -10.23 -3.48 27.10
N ALA A 240 -10.14 -4.38 26.11
CA ALA A 240 -11.26 -4.72 25.22
C ALA A 240 -12.49 -5.18 26.03
N ARG A 241 -13.68 -4.72 25.64
CA ARG A 241 -14.94 -5.07 26.29
C ARG A 241 -15.67 -6.09 25.43
N LEU A 242 -15.63 -7.35 25.86
CA LEU A 242 -16.09 -8.50 25.07
C LEU A 242 -17.51 -8.91 25.48
N LYS A 243 -18.43 -8.99 24.52
CA LYS A 243 -19.82 -9.42 24.76
C LYS A 243 -19.96 -10.93 24.94
N SER A 244 -18.99 -11.70 24.44
CA SER A 244 -18.90 -13.14 24.58
C SER A 244 -18.57 -13.62 25.99
N GLY A 245 -18.14 -12.73 26.89
CA GLY A 245 -17.68 -13.08 28.24
C GLY A 245 -16.24 -13.58 28.31
N TYR A 246 -15.54 -13.67 27.18
CA TYR A 246 -14.11 -14.00 27.12
C TYR A 246 -13.27 -12.86 27.70
N THR A 247 -12.09 -13.19 28.20
CA THR A 247 -11.01 -12.24 28.43
C THR A 247 -10.28 -11.93 27.12
N ALA A 248 -9.52 -10.83 27.09
CA ALA A 248 -8.72 -10.47 25.92
C ALA A 248 -7.73 -11.60 25.54
N ASN A 249 -7.10 -12.25 26.52
CA ASN A 249 -6.15 -13.32 26.26
C ASN A 249 -6.85 -14.57 25.69
N GLU A 250 -7.98 -14.99 26.24
CA GLU A 250 -8.73 -16.15 25.72
C GLU A 250 -9.21 -15.91 24.29
N LEU A 251 -9.68 -14.69 23.98
CA LEU A 251 -10.11 -14.35 22.62
C LEU A 251 -8.93 -14.29 21.64
N LEU A 252 -7.75 -13.82 22.09
CA LEU A 252 -6.53 -13.83 21.28
C LEU A 252 -6.03 -15.25 20.99
N GLU A 253 -6.01 -16.12 22.00
CA GLU A 253 -5.67 -17.54 21.85
C GLU A 253 -6.63 -18.23 20.85
N LEU A 254 -7.93 -17.94 20.96
CA LEU A 254 -8.92 -18.45 20.02
C LEU A 254 -8.68 -17.92 18.60
N ALA A 255 -8.35 -16.65 18.44
CA ALA A 255 -8.03 -16.05 17.15
C ALA A 255 -6.79 -16.69 16.50
N VAL A 256 -5.76 -16.99 17.30
CA VAL A 256 -4.56 -17.72 16.86
C VAL A 256 -4.93 -19.14 16.42
N ALA A 257 -5.70 -19.87 17.24
CA ALA A 257 -6.13 -21.23 16.88
C ALA A 257 -6.94 -21.24 15.57
N TRP A 258 -7.84 -20.27 15.37
CA TRP A 258 -8.61 -20.14 14.13
C TRP A 258 -7.73 -19.75 12.95
N LEU A 259 -6.70 -18.93 13.16
CA LEU A 259 -5.71 -18.59 12.14
C LEU A 259 -4.96 -19.84 11.64
N GLU A 260 -4.42 -20.63 12.56
CA GLU A 260 -3.68 -21.85 12.23
C GLU A 260 -4.58 -22.84 11.47
N LYS A 261 -5.82 -23.04 11.94
CA LYS A 261 -6.79 -23.91 11.28
C LYS A 261 -7.18 -23.41 9.90
N ALA A 262 -7.46 -22.13 9.75
CA ALA A 262 -7.81 -21.54 8.46
C ALA A 262 -6.68 -21.71 7.43
N LEU A 263 -5.44 -21.47 7.82
CA LEU A 263 -4.28 -21.60 6.95
C LEU A 263 -3.92 -23.07 6.64
N THR A 264 -4.24 -23.99 7.54
CA THR A 264 -4.05 -25.45 7.33
C THR A 264 -5.13 -26.05 6.43
N GLU A 265 -6.39 -25.64 6.59
CA GLU A 265 -7.54 -26.32 5.97
C GLU A 265 -8.04 -25.63 4.70
N LEU A 266 -7.95 -24.30 4.63
CA LEU A 266 -8.41 -23.53 3.46
C LEU A 266 -7.25 -22.99 2.62
N GLY A 267 -6.11 -22.70 3.24
CA GLY A 267 -5.01 -21.96 2.64
C GLY A 267 -5.38 -20.49 2.36
N ILE A 268 -4.38 -19.66 2.07
CA ILE A 268 -4.54 -18.23 1.79
C ILE A 268 -4.02 -17.85 0.41
N GLY A 269 -4.74 -16.92 -0.23
CA GLY A 269 -4.38 -16.39 -1.53
C GLY A 269 -5.22 -16.98 -2.65
N SER A 270 -4.59 -17.23 -3.79
CA SER A 270 -5.22 -17.63 -5.03
C SER A 270 -4.92 -19.09 -5.34
N LYS A 271 -5.86 -19.78 -5.99
CA LYS A 271 -5.70 -21.19 -6.41
C LYS A 271 -5.45 -22.16 -5.24
N SER A 272 -6.04 -21.91 -4.07
CA SER A 272 -5.97 -22.84 -2.94
C SER A 272 -6.57 -24.21 -3.27
N SER A 273 -7.63 -24.29 -4.08
CA SER A 273 -8.16 -25.57 -4.57
C SER A 273 -7.15 -26.40 -5.39
N SER A 274 -6.06 -25.80 -5.86
CA SER A 274 -4.95 -26.46 -6.55
C SER A 274 -3.71 -26.65 -5.66
N GLY A 275 -3.83 -26.40 -4.35
CA GLY A 275 -2.77 -26.65 -3.36
C GLY A 275 -1.86 -25.47 -3.03
N TYR A 276 -2.20 -24.24 -3.47
CA TYR A 276 -1.38 -23.05 -3.16
C TYR A 276 -1.77 -22.42 -1.81
N GLY A 277 -0.77 -21.92 -1.08
CA GLY A 277 -0.96 -21.06 0.08
C GLY A 277 -1.36 -21.76 1.38
N TYR A 278 -1.08 -23.05 1.51
CA TYR A 278 -1.29 -23.81 2.75
C TYR A 278 -0.10 -23.69 3.69
N PHE A 279 -0.36 -23.68 4.99
CA PHE A 279 0.69 -23.63 6.01
C PHE A 279 0.54 -24.77 7.01
N THR A 280 1.66 -25.21 7.57
CA THR A 280 1.77 -26.26 8.58
C THR A 280 2.84 -25.88 9.61
N ASP A 281 3.06 -26.75 10.62
CA ASP A 281 4.15 -26.63 11.60
C ASP A 281 4.21 -25.23 12.25
N PHE A 282 3.09 -24.80 12.85
CA PHE A 282 3.00 -23.51 13.51
C PHE A 282 3.76 -23.49 14.83
N GLU A 283 4.50 -22.41 15.06
CA GLU A 283 5.27 -22.18 16.27
C GLU A 283 4.92 -20.81 16.86
N ASP A 284 4.54 -20.78 18.14
CA ASP A 284 4.40 -19.52 18.88
C ASP A 284 5.79 -18.97 19.22
N VAL A 285 6.17 -17.91 18.52
CA VAL A 285 7.46 -17.23 18.68
C VAL A 285 7.32 -15.92 19.47
N THR A 286 6.15 -15.66 20.07
CA THR A 286 5.82 -14.39 20.73
C THR A 286 6.89 -13.98 21.75
N ALA A 287 7.29 -14.89 22.65
CA ALA A 287 8.26 -14.60 23.69
C ALA A 287 9.64 -14.30 23.11
N GLN A 288 10.07 -15.08 22.11
CA GLN A 288 11.35 -14.89 21.42
C GLN A 288 11.38 -13.55 20.70
N THR A 289 10.37 -13.25 19.86
CA THR A 289 10.33 -12.00 19.09
C THR A 289 10.25 -10.78 20.01
N ARG A 290 9.57 -10.86 21.15
CA ARG A 290 9.58 -9.80 22.17
C ARG A 290 10.95 -9.65 22.83
N HIS A 291 11.63 -10.74 23.13
CA HIS A 291 12.97 -10.69 23.71
C HIS A 291 13.96 -10.02 22.73
N GLU A 292 13.97 -10.47 21.48
CA GLU A 292 14.78 -9.89 20.40
C GLU A 292 14.47 -8.39 20.22
N ALA A 293 13.19 -8.02 20.20
CA ALA A 293 12.79 -6.62 20.11
C ALA A 293 13.28 -5.75 21.28
N ASN A 294 13.33 -6.31 22.49
CA ASN A 294 13.87 -5.61 23.66
C ASN A 294 15.40 -5.53 23.65
N MET A 295 16.10 -6.47 23.00
CA MET A 295 17.56 -6.42 22.83
C MET A 295 17.96 -5.43 21.73
N ASP A 296 17.17 -5.35 20.66
CA ASP A 296 17.36 -4.43 19.54
C ASP A 296 16.92 -2.99 19.84
N LEU A 297 16.37 -2.74 21.05
CA LEU A 297 16.26 -1.39 21.57
C LEU A 297 17.66 -0.76 21.54
N PRO A 298 17.88 0.33 20.77
CA PRO A 298 19.08 1.10 21.00
C PRO A 298 19.07 1.48 22.48
N ALA A 299 20.18 1.22 23.19
CA ALA A 299 20.40 1.79 24.50
C ALA A 299 19.93 3.24 24.44
N LYS A 300 19.00 3.64 25.34
CA LYS A 300 18.41 5.00 25.37
C LYS A 300 19.48 5.96 24.87
N PRO A 301 19.26 6.73 23.80
CA PRO A 301 20.29 7.62 23.31
C PRO A 301 20.67 8.54 24.48
N SER A 302 21.84 8.26 25.07
CA SER A 302 22.47 9.09 26.08
C SER A 302 22.87 10.36 25.35
N GLY A 303 21.94 11.32 25.38
CA GLY A 303 21.95 12.47 24.50
C GLY A 303 21.13 12.21 23.25
N ILE A 304 19.99 12.89 23.14
CA ILE A 304 19.46 13.29 21.84
C ILE A 304 20.48 14.29 21.28
N GLY A 305 21.60 13.78 20.76
CA GLY A 305 22.30 14.47 19.68
C GLY A 305 21.27 14.59 18.58
N LYS A 306 20.81 15.81 18.33
CA LYS A 306 19.84 16.13 17.28
C LYS A 306 20.27 15.39 16.02
N VAL A 307 19.57 14.30 15.69
CA VAL A 307 19.58 13.78 14.34
C VAL A 307 19.07 14.95 13.53
N ASN A 308 19.96 15.57 12.75
CA ASN A 308 19.55 16.50 11.72
C ASN A 308 18.69 15.66 10.77
N ARG A 309 17.39 15.66 11.03
CA ARG A 309 16.38 15.33 10.06
C ARG A 309 16.74 16.21 8.89
N VAL A 310 17.26 15.62 7.83
CA VAL A 310 17.16 16.23 6.51
C VAL A 310 15.67 16.19 6.22
N GLU A 311 14.96 17.13 6.82
CA GLU A 311 13.68 17.58 6.32
C GLU A 311 14.02 18.01 4.91
N SER A 312 13.68 17.17 3.94
CA SER A 312 13.25 17.68 2.66
C SER A 312 12.15 18.67 3.01
N LYS A 313 12.52 19.96 3.14
CA LYS A 313 11.62 21.08 3.21
C LYS A 313 10.88 21.12 1.89
N VAL A 314 9.89 20.24 1.72
CA VAL A 314 8.70 20.65 0.98
C VAL A 314 8.10 21.71 1.91
N PRO A 315 8.11 23.00 1.55
CA PRO A 315 7.56 24.02 2.42
C PRO A 315 6.09 23.66 2.63
N VAL A 316 5.76 23.25 3.85
CA VAL A 316 4.38 23.25 4.33
C VAL A 316 3.94 24.70 4.16
N LYS A 317 3.07 24.96 3.17
CA LYS A 317 2.53 26.30 2.93
C LYS A 317 1.87 26.71 4.24
N ALA A 318 2.41 27.74 4.88
CA ALA A 318 1.86 28.25 6.13
C ALA A 318 0.39 28.62 5.86
N GLU A 319 -0.53 28.14 6.69
CA GLU A 319 -1.91 28.59 6.62
C GLU A 319 -2.01 29.97 7.28
N PRO A 320 -2.76 30.92 6.70
CA PRO A 320 -2.93 32.22 7.31
C PRO A 320 -3.67 32.07 8.65
N PRO A 321 -3.30 32.84 9.69
CA PRO A 321 -4.00 32.83 10.97
C PRO A 321 -5.52 33.05 10.79
N ALA A 322 -6.33 32.33 11.58
CA ALA A 322 -7.79 32.35 11.46
C ALA A 322 -8.42 33.75 11.56
N ASN A 323 -7.73 34.68 12.23
CA ASN A 323 -8.20 36.04 12.49
C ASN A 323 -7.89 37.05 11.37
N PHE A 324 -7.28 36.62 10.24
CA PHE A 324 -6.96 37.55 9.14
C PHE A 324 -8.20 37.92 8.31
N THR A 325 -8.30 39.20 7.93
CA THR A 325 -9.30 39.65 6.95
C THR A 325 -8.99 39.07 5.56
N PRO A 326 -9.95 39.05 4.61
CA PRO A 326 -9.71 38.57 3.25
C PRO A 326 -8.50 39.23 2.56
N ALA A 327 -8.29 40.53 2.79
CA ALA A 327 -7.13 41.26 2.28
C ALA A 327 -5.81 40.81 2.93
N GLN A 328 -5.80 40.62 4.25
CA GLN A 328 -4.62 40.14 4.99
C GLN A 328 -4.25 38.70 4.61
N LYS A 329 -5.25 37.85 4.33
CA LYS A 329 -5.02 36.48 3.82
C LYS A 329 -4.33 36.50 2.47
N LEU A 330 -4.73 37.39 1.55
CA LEU A 330 -4.08 37.55 0.25
C LEU A 330 -2.65 38.08 0.38
N VAL A 331 -2.41 39.07 1.24
CA VAL A 331 -1.05 39.58 1.51
C VAL A 331 -0.16 38.46 2.06
N PHE A 332 -0.65 37.72 3.05
CA PHE A 332 0.07 36.60 3.64
C PHE A 332 0.39 35.53 2.59
N GLU A 333 -0.58 35.17 1.76
CA GLU A 333 -0.41 34.18 0.69
C GLU A 333 0.65 34.62 -0.33
N ILE A 334 0.62 35.89 -0.76
CA ILE A 334 1.61 36.44 -1.72
C ILE A 334 3.01 36.53 -1.10
N GLN A 335 3.12 36.91 0.17
CA GLN A 335 4.42 37.00 0.87
C GLN A 335 5.08 35.63 1.03
N HIS A 336 4.30 34.55 1.06
CA HIS A 336 4.80 33.18 1.13
C HIS A 336 4.97 32.50 -0.24
N PHE A 337 4.77 33.22 -1.34
CA PHE A 337 5.05 32.67 -2.68
C PHE A 337 6.53 32.42 -2.90
N THR A 338 6.82 31.27 -3.50
CA THR A 338 8.15 30.88 -4.00
C THR A 338 8.24 31.13 -5.50
N GLU A 339 9.42 30.98 -6.10
CA GLU A 339 9.60 31.08 -7.56
C GLU A 339 8.66 30.12 -8.32
N ALA A 340 8.37 28.95 -7.75
CA ALA A 340 7.45 27.96 -8.32
C ALA A 340 5.99 28.45 -8.39
N ASP A 341 5.60 29.43 -7.56
CA ASP A 341 4.26 29.99 -7.53
C ASP A 341 4.06 31.12 -8.58
N LEU A 342 5.06 31.41 -9.41
CA LEU A 342 4.98 32.46 -10.43
C LEU A 342 3.82 32.24 -11.41
N LEU A 343 3.58 31.00 -11.82
CA LEU A 343 2.48 30.66 -12.72
C LEU A 343 1.12 30.89 -12.04
N ARG A 344 1.01 30.50 -10.77
CA ARG A 344 -0.20 30.68 -9.95
C ARG A 344 -0.52 32.15 -9.71
N SER A 345 0.49 32.98 -9.46
CA SER A 345 0.32 34.43 -9.29
C SER A 345 -0.26 35.11 -10.54
N LYS A 346 -0.05 34.51 -11.72
CA LYS A 346 -0.57 34.97 -13.01
C LYS A 346 -1.90 34.31 -13.36
N ASP A 347 -2.44 33.40 -12.57
CA ASP A 347 -3.74 32.81 -12.86
C ASP A 347 -4.84 33.88 -12.81
N LYS A 348 -5.84 33.76 -13.71
CA LYS A 348 -6.89 34.76 -13.82
C LYS A 348 -7.71 34.85 -12.52
N SER A 349 -8.06 33.71 -11.93
CA SER A 349 -8.90 33.67 -10.73
C SER A 349 -8.22 34.28 -9.51
N PHE A 350 -6.90 34.16 -9.41
CA PHE A 350 -6.12 34.75 -8.33
C PHE A 350 -5.89 36.24 -8.54
N PHE A 351 -5.51 36.63 -9.77
CA PHE A 351 -5.27 38.03 -10.12
C PHE A 351 -6.51 38.91 -9.93
N ASP A 352 -7.67 38.44 -10.40
CA ASP A 352 -8.92 39.20 -10.31
C ASP A 352 -9.31 39.48 -8.84
N LYS A 353 -9.09 38.50 -7.93
CA LYS A 353 -9.32 38.68 -6.48
C LYS A 353 -8.41 39.75 -5.85
N VAL A 354 -7.15 39.79 -6.25
CA VAL A 354 -6.18 40.77 -5.74
C VAL A 354 -6.56 42.18 -6.22
N VAL A 355 -6.95 42.32 -7.48
CA VAL A 355 -7.39 43.59 -8.08
C VAL A 355 -8.69 44.09 -7.45
N GLU A 356 -9.68 43.22 -7.27
CA GLU A 356 -10.98 43.55 -6.66
C GLU A 356 -10.82 44.13 -5.25
N VAL A 357 -9.98 43.51 -4.41
CA VAL A 357 -9.67 44.01 -3.06
C VAL A 357 -8.94 45.36 -3.11
N GLY A 358 -8.10 45.56 -4.13
CA GLY A 358 -7.45 46.84 -4.41
C GLY A 358 -8.41 47.95 -4.79
N GLU A 359 -9.39 47.66 -5.65
CA GLU A 359 -10.44 48.60 -6.08
C GLU A 359 -11.39 48.96 -4.95
N GLN A 360 -11.62 48.04 -4.02
CA GLN A 360 -12.38 48.27 -2.78
C GLN A 360 -11.64 49.12 -1.74
N GLY A 361 -10.43 49.60 -2.06
CA GLY A 361 -9.68 50.57 -1.27
C GLY A 361 -8.50 49.99 -0.48
N ASN A 362 -8.31 48.67 -0.44
CA ASN A 362 -7.16 48.06 0.23
C ASN A 362 -6.05 47.72 -0.78
N LYS A 363 -5.08 48.63 -0.92
CA LYS A 363 -3.98 48.52 -1.90
C LYS A 363 -2.86 47.55 -1.49
N GLU A 364 -2.87 47.00 -0.27
CA GLU A 364 -1.77 46.17 0.25
C GLU A 364 -1.54 44.86 -0.54
N PRO A 365 -2.57 44.07 -0.92
CA PRO A 365 -2.37 42.85 -1.70
C PRO A 365 -1.82 43.13 -3.10
N VAL A 366 -2.26 44.23 -3.71
CA VAL A 366 -1.82 44.67 -5.05
C VAL A 366 -0.34 45.08 -5.01
N LEU A 367 0.08 45.77 -3.96
CA LEU A 367 1.48 46.15 -3.75
C LEU A 367 2.37 44.92 -3.51
N ALA A 368 1.91 43.95 -2.71
CA ALA A 368 2.62 42.70 -2.47
C ALA A 368 2.82 41.91 -3.78
N LEU A 369 1.79 41.85 -4.63
CA LEU A 369 1.87 41.17 -5.93
C LEU A 369 2.85 41.85 -6.89
N LYS A 370 2.86 43.19 -6.90
CA LYS A 370 3.84 43.98 -7.68
C LYS A 370 5.27 43.64 -7.26
N ILE A 371 5.57 43.68 -5.96
CA ILE A 371 6.91 43.38 -5.41
C ILE A 371 7.33 41.94 -5.79
N PHE A 372 6.41 40.98 -5.69
CA PHE A 372 6.69 39.60 -6.08
C PHE A 372 7.01 39.46 -7.58
N TRP A 373 6.28 40.17 -8.45
CA TRP A 373 6.55 40.16 -9.90
C TRP A 373 7.81 40.92 -10.29
N GLU A 374 8.19 41.97 -9.58
CA GLU A 374 9.47 42.67 -9.77
C GLU A 374 10.65 41.75 -9.42
N LYS A 375 10.55 41.02 -8.30
CA LYS A 375 11.56 40.05 -7.86
C LYS A 375 11.76 38.90 -8.84
N ASN A 376 10.68 38.41 -9.46
CA ASN A 376 10.70 37.25 -10.36
C ASN A 376 10.73 37.62 -11.86
N GLY A 377 11.04 38.87 -12.20
CA GLY A 377 11.17 39.33 -13.60
C GLY A 377 9.85 39.43 -14.39
N ALA A 378 8.71 39.09 -13.80
CA ALA A 378 7.39 39.15 -14.45
C ALA A 378 6.84 40.57 -14.62
N TRP A 379 7.42 41.57 -13.93
CA TRP A 379 7.05 42.98 -14.08
C TRP A 379 7.60 43.62 -15.37
N LYS A 380 8.66 43.05 -15.96
CA LYS A 380 9.30 43.53 -17.21
C LYS A 380 9.07 42.60 -18.40
N ALA A 381 8.17 41.63 -18.27
CA ALA A 381 7.97 40.60 -19.30
C ALA A 381 7.27 41.17 -20.56
N ASP A 382 7.77 40.81 -21.74
CA ASP A 382 7.32 41.37 -23.03
C ASP A 382 6.05 40.70 -23.62
N ASN A 383 5.29 39.99 -22.78
CA ASN A 383 4.09 39.27 -23.20
C ASN A 383 2.85 40.18 -23.19
N LYS A 384 2.10 40.22 -24.30
CA LYS A 384 0.85 41.00 -24.47
C LYS A 384 -0.16 40.80 -23.32
N LYS A 385 -0.33 39.56 -22.84
CA LYS A 385 -1.25 39.26 -21.72
C LYS A 385 -0.75 39.75 -20.36
N GLN A 386 0.56 39.79 -20.17
CA GLN A 386 1.18 40.24 -18.92
C GLN A 386 1.20 41.78 -18.83
N LYS A 387 1.41 42.47 -19.96
CA LYS A 387 1.34 43.94 -20.04
C LYS A 387 -0.02 44.48 -19.59
N LEU A 388 -1.12 43.87 -20.05
CA LEU A 388 -2.47 44.23 -19.62
C LEU A 388 -2.68 44.09 -18.11
N LYS A 389 -2.09 43.07 -17.49
CA LYS A 389 -2.16 42.88 -16.02
C LYS A 389 -1.34 43.90 -15.26
N ILE A 390 -0.17 44.27 -15.78
CA ILE A 390 0.67 45.31 -15.21
C ILE A 390 -0.02 46.68 -15.30
N GLU A 391 -0.64 47.00 -16.44
CA GLU A 391 -1.45 48.22 -16.61
C GLU A 391 -2.59 48.26 -15.59
N ARG A 392 -3.31 47.16 -15.41
CA ARG A 392 -4.40 47.08 -14.42
C ARG A 392 -3.92 47.27 -12.99
N ILE A 393 -2.76 46.71 -12.61
CA ILE A 393 -2.14 46.98 -11.30
C ILE A 393 -1.77 48.45 -11.15
N LYS A 394 -1.25 49.11 -12.20
CA LYS A 394 -0.90 50.53 -12.18
C LYS A 394 -2.13 51.42 -12.02
N GLU A 395 -3.25 51.08 -12.66
CA GLU A 395 -4.53 51.78 -12.50
C GLU A 395 -5.01 51.75 -11.04
N VAL A 396 -5.01 50.56 -10.42
CA VAL A 396 -5.48 50.39 -9.03
C VAL A 396 -4.56 51.07 -8.01
N LEU A 397 -3.24 51.07 -8.25
CA LEU A 397 -2.30 51.75 -7.35
C LEU A 397 -2.32 53.28 -7.51
N GLY A 398 -2.89 53.80 -8.59
CA GLY A 398 -3.06 55.24 -8.81
C GLY A 398 -1.89 55.90 -9.55
N GLY A 399 -1.42 55.28 -10.64
CA GLY A 399 -0.62 55.93 -11.70
C GLY A 399 0.68 56.64 -11.29
N GLN A 400 1.82 55.96 -11.45
CA GLN A 400 3.09 56.58 -11.87
C GLN A 400 3.59 55.91 -13.14
#